data_AF-A0A7Y2Z693-F1
#
_entry.id   AF-A0A7Y2Z693-F1
#
_cell.length_a   1.000
_cell.length_b   1.000
_cell.length_c   1.000
_cell.angle_alpha   90.00
_cell.angle_beta   90.00
_cell.angle_gamma   90.00
#
_symmetry.space_group_name_H-M   'P 1'
#
loop_
_entity.id
_entity.type
_entity.pdbx_description
1 polymer ?
#
loop_
_entity_poly.entity_id
_entity_poly.type
_entity_poly.pdbx_seq_one_letter_code
_entity_poly.pdbx_strand_id
1 'polypeptide(L)'
;MRRTYFISFLIILFISCSSGGDKKLTFGSLDLYYTSDITTYEAEDVGDYFSGIGFGIGDTKEVVKLSKSNDRYMVQFVMPDGQVKLENIWKRYGQGISQNVLKGAPVDVDLCDENFNSLKFLGSD
;
A
#
# COMPACT_ATOMS: atom_id res chain seq x y z
N MET A 1 46.95 -29.26 -17.90
CA MET A 1 46.96 -28.89 -16.46
C MET A 1 45.57 -28.47 -16.06
N ARG A 2 45.06 -29.07 -14.98
CA ARG A 2 43.74 -28.84 -14.39
C ARG A 2 43.57 -27.40 -13.91
N ARG A 3 42.34 -26.86 -14.02
CA ARG A 3 41.55 -26.37 -12.88
C ARG A 3 40.13 -25.98 -13.33
N THR A 4 39.20 -26.91 -13.10
CA THR A 4 37.76 -26.68 -13.00
C THR A 4 37.41 -26.18 -11.60
N TYR A 5 36.56 -25.16 -11.50
CA TYR A 5 35.65 -24.86 -10.37
C TYR A 5 34.53 -23.97 -10.96
N PHE A 6 33.36 -24.49 -11.37
CA PHE A 6 32.19 -24.79 -10.56
C PHE A 6 31.81 -23.66 -9.59
N ILE A 7 31.13 -22.62 -10.11
CA ILE A 7 30.33 -21.71 -9.30
C ILE A 7 28.88 -21.86 -9.76
N SER A 8 28.27 -22.92 -9.22
CA SER A 8 26.83 -23.06 -9.13
C SER A 8 26.36 -22.02 -8.11
N PHE A 9 25.96 -20.84 -8.58
CA PHE A 9 25.30 -19.85 -7.73
C PHE A 9 23.85 -20.29 -7.53
N LEU A 10 23.66 -21.04 -6.46
CA LEU A 10 22.38 -21.45 -5.90
C LEU A 10 21.57 -20.17 -5.58
N ILE A 11 20.67 -19.78 -6.48
CA ILE A 11 19.69 -18.71 -6.20
C ILE A 11 18.70 -19.28 -5.20
N ILE A 12 18.92 -18.96 -3.92
CA ILE A 12 18.02 -19.30 -2.83
C ILE A 12 16.73 -18.49 -3.03
N LEU A 13 15.63 -19.20 -3.25
CA LEU A 13 14.27 -18.68 -3.25
C LEU A 13 13.97 -18.13 -1.85
N PHE A 14 13.87 -16.81 -1.70
CA PHE A 14 13.25 -16.19 -0.52
C PHE A 14 11.74 -16.42 -0.58
N ILE A 15 11.30 -17.60 -0.13
CA ILE A 15 9.90 -17.83 0.22
C ILE A 15 9.68 -17.20 1.59
N SER A 16 9.46 -15.89 1.64
CA SER A 16 8.94 -15.22 2.82
C SER A 16 7.42 -15.44 2.84
N CYS A 17 6.98 -16.60 3.31
CA CYS A 17 5.57 -16.79 3.65
C CYS A 17 5.35 -16.27 5.07
N SER A 18 5.09 -14.97 5.18
CA SER A 18 4.75 -14.32 6.44
C SER A 18 3.23 -14.32 6.60
N SER A 19 2.66 -15.36 7.20
CA SER A 19 1.27 -15.37 7.69
C SER A 19 1.13 -14.56 8.98
N GLY A 20 1.60 -13.31 8.95
CA GLY A 20 1.32 -12.31 9.98
C GLY A 20 0.09 -11.54 9.56
N GLY A 21 -0.87 -11.36 10.48
CA GLY A 21 -2.02 -10.48 10.23
C GLY A 21 -1.58 -9.04 9.93
N ASP A 22 -2.54 -8.23 9.50
CA ASP A 22 -2.29 -6.83 9.17
C ASP A 22 -1.69 -6.08 10.37
N LYS A 23 -0.64 -5.31 10.11
CA LYS A 23 -0.04 -4.37 11.06
C LYS A 23 -0.71 -3.01 10.91
N LYS A 24 -0.52 -2.12 11.89
CA LYS A 24 -1.15 -0.80 11.91
C LYS A 24 -0.18 0.29 12.35
N LEU A 25 -0.25 1.44 11.68
CA LEU A 25 0.33 2.72 12.11
C LEU A 25 -0.80 3.77 12.22
N THR A 26 -0.61 4.79 13.05
CA THR A 26 -1.60 5.87 13.22
C THR A 26 -0.92 7.23 13.04
N PHE A 27 -1.50 8.07 12.18
CA PHE A 27 -1.02 9.40 11.82
C PHE A 27 -2.16 10.41 12.00
N GLY A 28 -2.20 11.11 13.13
CA GLY A 28 -3.33 11.99 13.44
C GLY A 28 -4.65 11.20 13.51
N SER A 29 -5.60 11.52 12.62
CA SER A 29 -6.87 10.80 12.49
C SER A 29 -6.83 9.66 11.45
N LEU A 30 -5.70 9.42 10.79
CA LEU A 30 -5.50 8.30 9.86
C LEU A 30 -5.01 7.05 10.59
N ASP A 31 -5.74 5.95 10.44
CA ASP A 31 -5.23 4.60 10.70
C ASP A 31 -4.80 3.95 9.38
N LEU A 32 -3.51 3.63 9.26
CA LEU A 32 -2.93 2.92 8.12
C LEU A 32 -2.64 1.46 8.50
N TYR A 33 -3.41 0.55 7.94
CA TYR A 33 -3.18 -0.89 8.01
C TYR A 33 -2.24 -1.33 6.88
N TYR A 34 -1.44 -2.37 7.10
CA TYR A 34 -0.61 -2.93 6.04
C TYR A 34 -0.34 -4.43 6.20
N THR A 35 -0.28 -5.12 5.07
CA THR A 35 -0.02 -6.57 5.03
C THR A 35 1.45 -6.89 5.29
N SER A 36 1.76 -8.15 5.55
CA SER A 36 3.13 -8.62 5.79
C SER A 36 4.11 -8.40 4.62
N ASP A 37 3.61 -8.30 3.39
CA ASP A 37 4.38 -8.04 2.18
C ASP A 37 4.80 -6.56 2.03
N ILE A 38 4.35 -5.71 2.94
CA ILE A 38 4.73 -4.31 3.05
C ILE A 38 5.72 -4.15 4.20
N THR A 39 6.87 -3.55 3.91
CA THR A 39 7.83 -3.20 4.96
C THR A 39 7.28 -2.07 5.83
N THR A 40 7.64 -2.05 7.12
CA THR A 40 7.23 -0.95 8.00
C THR A 40 7.69 0.40 7.49
N TYR A 41 8.88 0.47 6.87
CA TYR A 41 9.40 1.68 6.23
C TYR A 41 8.51 2.19 5.07
N GLU A 42 8.04 1.31 4.19
CA GLU A 42 7.10 1.70 3.13
C GLU A 42 5.77 2.20 3.69
N ALA A 43 5.27 1.58 4.76
CA ALA A 43 4.05 2.03 5.43
C ALA A 43 4.24 3.40 6.12
N GLU A 44 5.39 3.63 6.74
CA GLU A 44 5.76 4.92 7.33
C GLU A 44 5.81 6.02 6.26
N ASP A 45 6.55 5.81 5.15
CA ASP A 45 6.64 6.80 4.07
C ASP A 45 5.26 7.13 3.45
N VAL A 46 4.36 6.15 3.35
CA VAL A 46 2.98 6.39 2.87
C VAL A 46 2.17 7.22 3.86
N GLY A 47 2.27 6.93 5.16
CA GLY A 47 1.59 7.71 6.20
C GLY A 47 2.11 9.14 6.32
N ASP A 48 3.42 9.33 6.17
CA ASP A 48 4.06 10.65 6.12
C ASP A 48 3.64 11.44 4.89
N TYR A 49 3.54 10.78 3.72
CA TYR A 49 2.98 11.40 2.52
C TYR A 49 1.56 11.90 2.74
N PHE A 50 0.68 11.07 3.31
CA PHE A 50 -0.70 11.48 3.62
C PHE A 50 -0.74 12.65 4.59
N SER A 51 0.06 12.61 5.65
CA SER A 51 0.19 13.71 6.60
C SER A 51 0.66 15.00 5.93
N GLY A 52 1.63 14.89 5.01
CA GLY A 52 2.19 16.03 4.27
C GLY A 52 1.21 16.72 3.32
N ILE A 53 0.26 15.97 2.75
CA ILE A 53 -0.81 16.53 1.90
C ILE A 53 -2.07 16.92 2.68
N GLY A 54 -2.08 16.73 4.00
CA GLY A 54 -3.20 17.07 4.87
C GLY A 54 -4.31 16.02 4.98
N PHE A 55 -4.07 14.79 4.49
CA PHE A 55 -5.01 13.69 4.65
C PHE A 55 -4.94 13.15 6.09
N GLY A 56 -6.09 12.94 6.75
CA GLY A 56 -6.12 12.47 8.14
C GLY A 56 -5.80 13.52 9.22
N ILE A 57 -6.01 14.81 8.93
CA ILE A 57 -5.82 15.93 9.89
C ILE A 57 -7.15 16.40 10.52
N GLY A 58 -8.29 15.84 10.11
CA GLY A 58 -9.62 16.25 10.59
C GLY A 58 -10.11 15.50 11.83
N ASP A 59 -11.32 15.84 12.27
CA ASP A 59 -12.01 15.13 13.37
C ASP A 59 -12.55 13.76 12.93
N THR A 60 -12.65 13.53 11.63
CA THR A 60 -13.07 12.26 11.05
C THR A 60 -11.89 11.31 10.99
N LYS A 61 -12.15 10.09 11.45
CA LYS A 61 -11.18 9.01 11.38
C LYS A 61 -11.13 8.42 9.99
N GLU A 62 -9.97 8.50 9.36
CA GLU A 62 -9.71 7.91 8.05
C GLU A 62 -9.07 6.54 8.24
N VAL A 63 -9.48 5.56 7.44
CA VAL A 63 -8.90 4.21 7.48
C VAL A 63 -8.42 3.85 6.09
N VAL A 64 -7.14 3.50 6.01
CA VAL A 64 -6.48 3.08 4.77
C VAL A 64 -5.80 1.74 5.00
N LYS A 65 -5.77 0.90 3.98
CA LYS A 65 -4.96 -0.32 3.96
C LYS A 65 -4.01 -0.32 2.77
N LEU A 66 -2.73 -0.57 3.04
CA LEU A 66 -1.71 -0.78 2.04
C LEU A 66 -1.40 -2.26 1.93
N SER A 67 -1.51 -2.81 0.74
CA SER A 67 -1.12 -4.19 0.47
C SER A 67 -0.32 -4.28 -0.81
N LYS A 68 0.40 -5.38 -0.97
CA LYS A 68 1.16 -5.67 -2.17
C LYS A 68 0.86 -7.09 -2.62
N SER A 69 0.62 -7.25 -3.91
CA SER A 69 0.48 -8.56 -4.54
C SER A 69 1.30 -8.57 -5.81
N ASN A 70 2.29 -9.47 -5.86
CA ASN A 70 3.34 -9.46 -6.89
C ASN A 70 4.07 -8.10 -6.87
N ASP A 71 4.11 -7.41 -8.01
CA ASP A 71 4.79 -6.12 -8.18
C ASP A 71 3.82 -4.92 -8.21
N ARG A 72 2.57 -5.13 -7.78
CA ARG A 72 1.55 -4.07 -7.68
C ARG A 72 1.17 -3.78 -6.24
N TYR A 73 1.14 -2.51 -5.91
CA TYR A 73 0.61 -2.03 -4.64
C TYR A 73 -0.88 -1.75 -4.81
N MET A 74 -1.60 -1.95 -3.72
CA MET A 74 -3.02 -1.64 -3.60
C MET A 74 -3.21 -0.76 -2.37
N VAL A 75 -3.82 0.40 -2.58
CA VAL A 75 -4.23 1.31 -1.50
C VAL A 75 -5.75 1.28 -1.42
N GLN A 76 -6.26 0.73 -0.32
CA GLN A 76 -7.69 0.65 -0.06
C GLN A 76 -8.09 1.79 0.87
N PHE A 77 -9.06 2.61 0.47
CA PHE A 77 -9.62 3.67 1.31
C PHE A 77 -11.01 3.25 1.78
N VAL A 78 -11.25 3.28 3.09
CA VAL A 78 -12.56 2.99 3.67
C VAL A 78 -13.49 4.19 3.47
N MET A 79 -14.66 3.96 2.90
CA MET A 79 -15.74 4.94 2.72
C MET A 79 -16.89 4.57 3.66
N PRO A 80 -16.95 5.14 4.89
CA PRO A 80 -17.92 4.71 5.90
C PRO A 80 -19.39 4.90 5.49
N ASP A 81 -19.67 5.91 4.65
CA ASP A 81 -21.00 6.18 4.13
C ASP A 81 -21.28 5.49 2.77
N GLY A 82 -20.31 4.74 2.26
CA GLY A 82 -20.35 4.06 0.96
C GLY A 82 -20.42 5.01 -0.24
N GLN A 83 -20.32 6.33 -0.05
CA GLN A 83 -20.47 7.30 -1.13
C GLN A 83 -19.13 7.56 -1.82
N VAL A 84 -18.95 6.95 -2.98
CA VAL A 84 -17.83 7.27 -3.86
C VAL A 84 -18.12 8.59 -4.59
N LYS A 85 -17.52 9.68 -4.10
CA LYS A 85 -17.51 10.98 -4.78
C LYS A 85 -16.11 11.32 -5.25
N LEU A 86 -16.03 12.04 -6.37
CA LEU A 86 -14.78 12.60 -6.90
C LEU A 86 -13.70 11.52 -7.14
N GLU A 87 -14.00 10.47 -7.92
CA GLU A 87 -13.09 9.37 -8.25
C GLU A 87 -11.67 9.83 -8.64
N ASN A 88 -11.58 10.96 -9.35
CA ASN A 88 -10.31 11.56 -9.77
C ASN A 88 -9.39 11.97 -8.60
N ILE A 89 -9.93 12.32 -7.44
CA ILE A 89 -9.13 12.66 -6.26
C ILE A 89 -8.45 11.41 -5.70
N TRP A 90 -9.19 10.31 -5.59
CA TRP A 90 -8.65 9.03 -5.12
C TRP A 90 -7.57 8.48 -6.06
N LYS A 91 -7.79 8.57 -7.38
CA LYS A 91 -6.75 8.25 -8.37
C LYS A 91 -5.50 9.12 -8.19
N ARG A 92 -5.65 10.42 -7.92
CA ARG A 92 -4.52 11.33 -7.67
C ARG A 92 -3.73 10.95 -6.42
N TYR A 93 -4.38 10.47 -5.36
CA TYR A 93 -3.66 9.97 -4.19
C TYR A 93 -2.84 8.73 -4.53
N GLY A 94 -3.40 7.75 -5.25
CA GLY A 94 -2.65 6.59 -5.73
C GLY A 94 -1.44 6.97 -6.58
N GLN A 95 -1.63 7.89 -7.54
CA GLN A 95 -0.53 8.41 -8.36
C GLN A 95 0.54 9.14 -7.54
N GLY A 96 0.12 9.95 -6.56
CA GLY A 96 1.05 10.67 -5.69
C GLY A 96 1.87 9.73 -4.82
N ILE A 97 1.26 8.68 -4.27
CA ILE A 97 1.96 7.62 -3.52
C ILE A 97 2.96 6.90 -4.45
N SER A 98 2.51 6.51 -5.64
CA SER A 98 3.38 5.87 -6.63
C SER A 98 4.63 6.72 -6.91
N GLN A 99 4.44 8.00 -7.25
CA GLN A 99 5.53 8.86 -7.71
C GLN A 99 6.45 9.34 -6.58
N ASN A 100 5.88 9.69 -5.42
CA ASN A 100 6.63 10.35 -4.35
C ASN A 100 7.15 9.39 -3.27
N VAL A 101 6.54 8.21 -3.14
CA VAL A 101 6.88 7.24 -2.09
C VAL A 101 7.43 5.94 -2.69
N LEU A 102 6.68 5.34 -3.61
CA LEU A 102 6.97 3.99 -4.11
C LEU A 102 7.82 3.97 -5.39
N LYS A 103 8.55 5.06 -5.67
CA LYS A 103 9.54 5.16 -6.77
C LYS A 103 8.97 4.80 -8.14
N GLY A 104 7.72 5.15 -8.39
CA GLY A 104 6.99 4.88 -9.63
C GLY A 104 6.41 3.48 -9.74
N ALA A 105 6.43 2.67 -8.67
CA ALA A 105 5.74 1.39 -8.68
C ALA A 105 4.22 1.58 -8.91
N PRO A 106 3.56 0.67 -9.64
CA PRO A 106 2.13 0.79 -9.92
C PRO A 106 1.31 0.65 -8.63
N VAL A 107 0.35 1.58 -8.45
CA VAL A 107 -0.52 1.67 -7.27
C VAL A 107 -1.97 1.68 -7.73
N ASP A 108 -2.65 0.57 -7.54
CA ASP A 108 -4.10 0.50 -7.70
C ASP A 108 -4.79 1.10 -6.47
N VAL A 109 -5.96 1.70 -6.70
CA VAL A 109 -6.78 2.28 -5.64
C VAL A 109 -8.09 1.51 -5.56
N ASP A 110 -8.50 1.14 -4.36
CA ASP A 110 -9.80 0.52 -4.11
C ASP A 110 -10.55 1.32 -3.06
N LEU A 111 -11.79 1.66 -3.35
CA LEU A 111 -12.69 2.30 -2.39
C LEU A 111 -13.55 1.18 -1.80
N CYS A 112 -13.55 1.04 -0.48
CA CYS A 112 -14.08 -0.13 0.19
C CYS A 112 -14.95 0.23 1.40
N ASP A 113 -15.72 -0.73 1.90
CA ASP A 113 -16.43 -0.60 3.17
C ASP A 113 -15.49 -0.83 4.38
N GLU A 114 -16.03 -0.75 5.60
CA GLU A 114 -15.26 -0.93 6.84
C GLU A 114 -14.64 -2.33 7.00
N ASN A 115 -15.11 -3.32 6.23
CA ASN A 115 -14.58 -4.68 6.21
C ASN A 115 -13.59 -4.89 5.05
N PHE A 116 -13.19 -3.82 4.36
CA PHE A 116 -12.36 -3.86 3.15
C PHE A 116 -13.00 -4.63 1.98
N ASN A 117 -14.33 -4.72 1.92
CA ASN A 117 -15.01 -5.19 0.72
C ASN A 117 -15.03 -4.06 -0.31
N SER A 118 -14.59 -4.36 -1.54
CA SER A 118 -14.54 -3.38 -2.62
C SER A 118 -15.94 -2.85 -2.95
N LEU A 119 -16.08 -1.52 -2.92
CA LEU A 119 -17.20 -0.77 -3.45
C LEU A 119 -16.89 -0.29 -4.87
N LYS A 120 -15.65 0.15 -5.11
CA LYS A 120 -15.18 0.61 -6.41
C LYS A 120 -13.67 0.49 -6.56
N PHE A 121 -13.26 -0.35 -7.51
CA PHE A 121 -11.87 -0.46 -7.96
C PHE A 121 -11.52 0.63 -8.99
N LEU A 122 -10.41 1.32 -8.75
CA LEU A 122 -9.83 2.37 -9.57
C LEU A 122 -8.38 1.98 -9.91
N GLY A 123 -8.21 1.23 -11.00
CA GLY A 123 -6.88 0.79 -11.45
C GLY A 123 -5.93 1.95 -11.77
N SER A 124 -4.63 1.67 -11.66
CA SER A 124 -3.56 2.51 -12.19
C SER A 124 -3.45 2.30 -13.71
N ASP A 125 -4.19 3.12 -14.46
CA ASP A 125 -4.04 3.23 -15.92
C ASP A 125 -2.72 3.91 -16.30
#